data_AF-A0ABC8TD45-F1
#
_entry.id   AF-A0ABC8TD45-F1
#
_cell.length_a   1.000
_cell.length_b   1.000
_cell.length_c   1.000
_cell.angle_alpha   90.00
_cell.angle_beta   90.00
_cell.angle_gamma   90.00
#
_symmetry.space_group_name_H-M   'P 1'
#
loop_
_entity.id
_entity.type
_entity.pdbx_description
1 polymer ?
#
loop_
_entity_poly.entity_id
_entity_poly.type
_entity_poly.pdbx_seq_one_letter_code
_entity_poly.pdbx_strand_id
1 'polypeptide(L)'
;MSNPTDLVSWSLQMIKMTSNSPRLKLHDLPRNLHYVTISYIETAGSTTTRQKALKEQYFFSCNCPHCIKAQFDDIQESAILEGYICKDNACNGFLLRDSDNKGFICQQCGLFRDKEEIKNIASEVKVVSEKASLTLSAGHKTEASALYKMVEKLQVKLYHQFSINLMRTWENLLKVFMELEDWKQALTYCKLTIPTYQSKLLSLS
;
A
#
# COMPACT_ATOMS: atom_id res chain seq x y z
N MET A 1 -13.64 -50.08 -18.51
CA MET A 1 -13.48 -50.35 -17.07
C MET A 1 -12.04 -50.00 -16.73
N SER A 2 -11.81 -48.86 -16.07
CA SER A 2 -10.48 -48.35 -15.75
C SER A 2 -9.85 -49.20 -14.65
N ASN A 3 -8.57 -49.54 -14.78
CA ASN A 3 -7.86 -50.46 -13.90
C ASN A 3 -7.64 -49.81 -12.51
N PRO A 4 -7.94 -50.49 -11.37
CA PRO A 4 -7.79 -49.91 -10.03
C PRO A 4 -6.36 -49.42 -9.69
N THR A 5 -5.35 -49.89 -10.42
CA THR A 5 -3.95 -49.45 -10.28
C THR A 5 -3.70 -48.04 -10.80
N ASP A 6 -4.52 -47.53 -11.71
CA ASP A 6 -4.37 -46.18 -12.26
C ASP A 6 -4.77 -45.11 -11.23
N LEU A 7 -5.84 -45.34 -10.47
CA LEU A 7 -6.29 -44.38 -9.43
C LEU A 7 -5.27 -44.21 -8.30
N VAL A 8 -4.55 -45.27 -7.93
CA VAL A 8 -3.47 -45.20 -6.92
C VAL A 8 -2.25 -44.45 -7.46
N SER A 9 -1.94 -44.61 -8.76
CA SER A 9 -0.86 -43.87 -9.44
C SER A 9 -1.12 -42.37 -9.48
N TRP A 10 -2.33 -41.96 -9.87
CA TRP A 10 -2.74 -40.54 -9.86
C TRP A 10 -2.78 -39.94 -8.45
N SER A 11 -3.20 -40.71 -7.45
CA SER A 11 -3.22 -40.29 -6.05
C SER A 11 -1.81 -40.06 -5.49
N LEU A 12 -0.86 -40.95 -5.80
CA LEU A 12 0.54 -40.81 -5.40
C LEU A 12 1.25 -39.68 -6.15
N GLN A 13 0.87 -39.40 -7.41
CA GLN A 13 1.43 -38.30 -8.20
C GLN A 13 0.93 -36.94 -7.71
N MET A 14 -0.33 -36.85 -7.26
CA MET A 14 -0.87 -35.66 -6.58
C MET A 14 -0.21 -35.44 -5.21
N ILE A 15 0.04 -36.50 -4.43
CA ILE A 15 0.77 -36.39 -3.14
C ILE A 15 2.24 -35.99 -3.34
N LYS A 16 2.91 -36.45 -4.41
CA LYS A 16 4.27 -35.98 -4.77
C LYS A 16 4.28 -34.53 -5.25
N MET A 17 3.22 -34.06 -5.92
CA MET A 17 3.10 -32.66 -6.32
C MET A 17 2.82 -31.73 -5.13
N THR A 18 2.12 -32.20 -4.09
CA THR A 18 1.96 -31.42 -2.84
C THR A 18 3.19 -31.46 -1.93
N SER A 19 4.00 -32.55 -1.98
CA SER A 19 5.26 -32.63 -1.20
C SER A 19 6.41 -31.81 -1.79
N ASN A 20 6.32 -31.44 -3.07
CA ASN A 20 7.26 -30.55 -3.76
C ASN A 20 6.70 -29.12 -3.86
N SER A 21 6.06 -28.64 -2.81
CA SER A 21 5.87 -27.21 -2.66
C SER A 21 7.26 -26.55 -2.71
N PRO A 22 7.56 -25.68 -3.70
CA PRO A 22 8.84 -25.00 -3.71
C PRO A 22 8.99 -24.30 -2.38
N ARG A 23 10.11 -24.53 -1.69
CA ARG A 23 10.46 -23.74 -0.50
C ARG A 23 10.59 -22.29 -0.98
N LEU A 24 9.51 -21.53 -0.81
CA LEU A 24 9.44 -20.12 -1.18
C LEU A 24 10.44 -19.37 -0.32
N LYS A 25 11.53 -18.94 -0.95
CA LYS A 25 12.55 -18.09 -0.34
C LYS A 25 12.57 -16.81 -1.14
N LEU A 26 12.40 -15.67 -0.46
CA LEU A 26 12.51 -14.36 -1.08
C LEU A 26 13.97 -14.00 -1.38
N HIS A 27 14.90 -14.54 -0.59
CA HIS A 27 16.35 -14.35 -0.73
C HIS A 27 17.08 -15.67 -0.55
N ASP A 28 18.28 -15.76 -1.12
CA ASP A 28 19.18 -16.87 -0.87
C ASP A 28 19.51 -16.93 0.63
N LEU A 29 19.11 -18.03 1.27
CA LEU A 29 19.36 -18.23 2.69
C LEU A 29 20.75 -18.87 2.85
N PRO A 30 21.69 -18.22 3.56
CA PRO A 30 22.99 -18.80 3.88
C PRO A 30 22.81 -20.15 4.58
N ARG A 31 23.71 -21.11 4.32
CA ARG A 31 23.65 -22.45 4.95
C ARG A 31 23.76 -22.41 6.48
N ASN A 32 24.31 -21.33 7.04
CA ASN A 32 24.52 -21.10 8.46
C ASN A 32 23.51 -20.10 9.07
N LEU A 33 22.36 -19.89 8.43
CA LEU A 33 21.34 -18.99 8.98
C LEU A 33 20.72 -19.58 10.25
N HIS A 34 20.85 -18.87 11.37
CA HIS A 34 20.34 -19.32 12.68
C HIS A 34 18.82 -19.17 12.84
N TYR A 35 18.19 -18.25 12.09
CA TYR A 35 16.77 -17.98 12.19
C TYR A 35 16.22 -17.51 10.84
N VAL A 36 14.99 -17.91 10.53
CA VAL A 36 14.22 -17.42 9.36
C VAL A 36 13.22 -16.39 9.87
N THR A 37 13.08 -15.28 9.14
CA THR A 37 12.10 -14.23 9.47
C THR A 37 11.06 -14.11 8.36
N ILE A 38 9.85 -13.70 8.76
CA ILE A 38 8.76 -13.31 7.87
C ILE A 38 8.14 -12.03 8.41
N SER A 39 7.47 -11.26 7.55
CA SER A 39 6.69 -10.10 8.02
C SER A 39 5.34 -10.56 8.57
N TYR A 40 4.94 -10.01 9.72
CA TYR A 40 3.62 -10.29 10.32
C TYR A 40 2.55 -9.28 9.89
N ILE A 41 2.99 -8.18 9.30
CA ILE A 41 2.17 -7.04 8.95
C ILE A 41 2.43 -6.61 7.51
N GLU A 42 1.52 -5.79 6.98
CA GLU A 42 1.74 -5.08 5.73
C GLU A 42 2.98 -4.18 5.84
N THR A 43 3.87 -4.25 4.86
CA THR A 43 5.16 -3.53 4.85
C THR A 43 5.10 -2.21 4.12
N ALA A 44 3.98 -1.92 3.43
CA ALA A 44 3.79 -0.68 2.70
C ALA A 44 3.72 0.59 3.58
N GLY A 45 3.35 0.49 4.86
CA GLY A 45 3.25 1.65 5.76
C GLY A 45 4.61 2.23 6.15
N SER A 46 4.61 3.43 6.74
CA SER A 46 5.80 4.05 7.35
C SER A 46 6.39 3.19 8.47
N THR A 47 7.63 3.45 8.86
CA THR A 47 8.22 2.80 10.04
C THR A 47 7.37 3.01 11.28
N THR A 48 6.87 4.22 11.50
CA THR A 48 5.94 4.54 12.59
C THR A 48 4.66 3.69 12.53
N THR A 49 4.01 3.56 11.37
CA THR A 49 2.81 2.73 11.19
C THR A 49 3.09 1.25 11.43
N ARG A 50 4.23 0.74 10.93
CA ARG A 50 4.63 -0.66 11.14
C ARG A 50 4.91 -0.96 12.62
N GLN A 51 5.63 -0.09 13.31
CA GLN A 51 5.87 -0.22 14.76
C GLN A 51 4.58 -0.19 15.56
N LYS A 52 3.66 0.72 15.21
CA LYS A 52 2.35 0.78 15.85
C LYS A 52 1.58 -0.52 15.69
N ALA A 53 1.48 -1.05 14.46
CA ALA A 53 0.77 -2.29 14.19
C ALA A 53 1.37 -3.48 14.96
N LEU A 54 2.70 -3.61 14.98
CA LEU A 54 3.39 -4.66 15.72
C LEU A 54 3.21 -4.56 17.23
N LYS A 55 3.24 -3.34 17.78
CA LYS A 55 3.02 -3.11 19.20
C LYS A 55 1.58 -3.38 19.62
N GLU A 56 0.60 -2.98 18.80
CA GLU A 56 -0.82 -3.15 19.12
C GLU A 56 -1.30 -4.59 18.96
N GLN A 57 -0.80 -5.32 17.94
CA GLN A 57 -1.27 -6.67 17.63
C GLN A 57 -0.40 -7.78 18.24
N TYR A 58 0.91 -7.53 18.35
CA TYR A 58 1.90 -8.53 18.74
C TYR A 58 2.74 -8.11 19.95
N PHE A 59 2.46 -6.94 20.55
CA PHE A 59 3.04 -6.46 21.81
C PHE A 59 4.58 -6.35 21.81
N PHE A 60 5.20 -6.10 20.65
CA PHE A 60 6.65 -5.87 20.57
C PHE A 60 7.01 -4.71 19.65
N SER A 61 8.21 -4.16 19.84
CA SER A 61 8.83 -3.18 18.95
C SER A 61 9.85 -3.86 18.04
N CYS A 62 9.77 -3.59 16.75
CA CYS A 62 10.67 -4.19 15.77
C CYS A 62 12.03 -3.50 15.72
N ASN A 63 13.10 -4.27 15.75
CA ASN A 63 14.47 -3.77 15.59
C ASN A 63 15.14 -4.32 14.33
N CYS A 64 14.35 -4.58 13.27
CA CYS A 64 14.93 -5.01 11.99
C CYS A 64 15.77 -3.86 11.39
N PRO A 65 16.72 -4.16 10.47
CA PRO A 65 17.57 -3.15 9.86
C PRO A 65 16.81 -1.95 9.29
N HIS A 66 15.62 -2.18 8.73
CA HIS A 66 14.76 -1.13 8.19
C HIS A 66 14.23 -0.19 9.29
N CYS A 67 13.70 -0.75 10.38
CA CYS A 67 13.21 0.04 11.52
C CYS A 67 14.32 0.77 12.27
N ILE A 68 15.57 0.28 12.24
CA ILE A 68 16.72 0.96 12.83
C ILE A 68 17.17 2.13 11.93
N LYS A 69 17.32 1.92 10.62
CA LYS A 69 17.74 2.97 9.67
C LYS A 69 16.78 4.16 9.66
N ALA A 70 15.48 3.88 9.70
CA ALA A 70 14.46 4.92 9.68
C ALA A 70 14.52 5.87 10.89
N GLN A 71 15.15 5.54 12.03
CA GLN A 71 15.24 6.47 13.17
C GLN A 71 15.93 7.81 12.81
N PHE A 72 16.66 7.87 11.69
CA PHE A 72 17.30 9.09 11.20
C PHE A 72 16.55 9.77 10.03
N ASP A 73 15.80 9.02 9.22
CA ASP A 73 15.10 9.49 8.01
C ASP A 73 13.55 9.41 8.08
N ASP A 74 12.98 9.05 9.24
CA ASP A 74 11.54 8.73 9.40
C ASP A 74 10.63 9.90 8.99
N ILE A 75 11.09 11.14 9.19
CA ILE A 75 10.28 12.33 8.92
C ILE A 75 9.94 12.42 7.43
N GLN A 76 10.93 12.23 6.55
CA GLN A 76 10.70 12.30 5.11
C GLN A 76 9.95 11.06 4.60
N GLU A 77 10.33 9.86 5.05
CA GLU A 77 9.62 8.61 4.68
C GLU A 77 8.14 8.72 5.05
N SER A 78 7.85 9.05 6.31
CA SER A 78 6.48 9.20 6.81
C SER A 78 5.73 10.32 6.08
N ALA A 79 6.37 11.45 5.79
CA ALA A 79 5.73 12.53 5.05
C ALA A 79 5.39 12.16 3.60
N ILE A 80 6.23 11.36 2.94
CA ILE A 80 5.97 10.87 1.58
C ILE A 80 4.87 9.80 1.57
N LEU A 81 4.89 8.86 2.51
CA LEU A 81 3.96 7.73 2.51
C LEU A 81 2.57 8.12 3.04
N GLU A 82 2.52 8.99 4.05
CA GLU A 82 1.31 9.24 4.84
C GLU A 82 1.04 10.74 5.06
N GLY A 83 1.98 11.62 4.70
CA GLY A 83 1.84 13.07 4.81
C GLY A 83 1.21 13.72 3.58
N TYR A 84 1.22 15.07 3.59
CA TYR A 84 0.60 15.90 2.56
C TYR A 84 1.65 16.56 1.65
N ILE A 85 1.26 16.83 0.40
CA ILE A 85 2.09 17.53 -0.59
C ILE A 85 1.87 19.04 -0.57
N CYS A 86 2.83 19.77 -1.13
CA CYS A 86 2.71 21.20 -1.38
C CYS A 86 1.41 21.54 -2.15
N LYS A 87 0.86 22.73 -1.88
CA LYS A 87 -0.28 23.26 -2.63
C LYS A 87 0.12 23.72 -4.04
N ASP A 88 1.39 24.10 -4.22
CA ASP A 88 1.94 24.44 -5.53
C ASP A 88 2.27 23.16 -6.31
N ASN A 89 1.60 22.97 -7.46
CA ASN A 89 1.80 21.81 -8.33
C ASN A 89 3.18 21.79 -9.01
N ALA A 90 3.91 22.91 -9.04
CA ALA A 90 5.29 22.95 -9.51
C ALA A 90 6.30 22.50 -8.43
N CYS A 91 5.85 22.31 -7.19
CA CYS A 91 6.68 21.95 -6.04
C CYS A 91 6.40 20.51 -5.58
N ASN A 92 7.44 19.68 -5.56
CA ASN A 92 7.36 18.28 -5.11
C ASN A 92 7.66 18.10 -3.61
N GLY A 93 7.73 19.19 -2.86
CA GLY A 93 8.06 19.17 -1.44
C GLY A 93 6.93 18.61 -0.57
N PHE A 94 7.31 17.96 0.52
CA PHE A 94 6.38 17.47 1.55
C PHE A 94 6.11 18.53 2.62
N LEU A 95 5.00 18.36 3.34
CA LEU A 95 4.52 19.30 4.35
C LEU A 95 4.76 18.79 5.77
N LEU A 96 5.26 19.65 6.66
CA LEU A 96 5.31 19.41 8.10
C LEU A 96 4.41 20.41 8.83
N ARG A 97 3.91 20.05 10.02
CA ARG A 97 3.04 20.94 10.81
C ARG A 97 3.78 22.24 11.16
N ASP A 98 3.06 23.34 11.12
CA ASP A 98 3.56 24.61 11.66
C ASP A 98 3.53 24.60 13.21
N SER A 99 4.29 25.49 13.84
CA SER A 99 4.42 25.60 15.30
C SER A 99 3.12 25.91 16.05
N ASP A 100 2.23 26.68 15.43
CA ASP A 100 0.90 27.07 15.92
C ASP A 100 -0.18 26.03 15.58
N ASN A 101 0.16 24.96 14.85
CA ASN A 101 -0.76 23.89 14.43
C ASN A 101 -2.01 24.40 13.66
N LYS A 102 -1.86 25.54 12.97
CA LYS A 102 -2.88 26.15 12.10
C LYS A 102 -2.88 25.54 10.69
N GLY A 103 -1.76 24.95 10.30
CA GLY A 103 -1.55 24.36 8.99
C GLY A 103 -0.22 23.64 8.89
N PHE A 104 0.33 23.65 7.70
CA PHE A 104 1.56 22.95 7.36
C PHE A 104 2.44 23.80 6.46
N ILE A 105 3.75 23.64 6.58
CA ILE A 105 4.76 24.37 5.83
C ILE A 105 5.49 23.41 4.90
N CYS A 106 5.61 23.77 3.64
CA CYS A 106 6.39 23.00 2.67
C CYS A 106 7.88 23.08 2.98
N GLN A 107 8.53 21.92 3.09
CA GLN A 107 9.95 21.82 3.39
C GLN A 107 10.87 22.14 2.21
N GLN A 108 10.30 22.42 1.03
CA GLN A 108 11.06 22.78 -0.18
C GLN A 108 10.90 24.26 -0.55
N CYS A 109 9.67 24.78 -0.61
CA CYS A 109 9.40 26.17 -1.03
C CYS A 109 8.91 27.08 0.10
N GLY A 110 8.68 26.56 1.32
CA GLY A 110 8.18 27.35 2.46
C GLY A 110 6.70 27.75 2.36
N LEU A 111 5.98 27.34 1.32
CA LEU A 111 4.56 27.66 1.16
C LEU A 111 3.72 27.06 2.29
N PHE A 112 2.85 27.89 2.87
CA PHE A 112 1.89 27.47 3.88
C PHE A 112 0.64 26.84 3.25
N ARG A 113 0.18 25.74 3.82
CA ARG A 113 -1.07 25.05 3.46
C ARG A 113 -1.97 24.96 4.68
N ASP A 114 -3.19 25.47 4.53
CA ASP A 114 -4.16 25.57 5.60
C ASP A 114 -4.68 24.19 6.05
N LYS A 115 -4.88 24.02 7.36
CA LYS A 115 -5.35 22.75 7.94
C LYS A 115 -6.82 22.47 7.63
N GLU A 116 -7.67 23.49 7.60
CA GLU A 116 -9.09 23.31 7.28
C GLU A 116 -9.28 22.99 5.78
N GLU A 117 -8.45 23.56 4.89
CA GLU A 117 -8.39 23.12 3.49
C GLU A 117 -8.15 21.60 3.38
N ILE A 118 -7.08 21.12 4.02
CA ILE A 118 -6.72 19.69 4.01
C ILE A 118 -7.84 18.84 4.60
N LYS A 119 -8.39 19.26 5.74
CA LYS A 119 -9.47 18.56 6.45
C LYS A 119 -10.74 18.47 5.60
N ASN A 120 -11.10 19.52 4.88
CA ASN A 120 -12.26 19.51 3.99
C ASN A 120 -12.09 18.47 2.89
N ILE A 121 -10.95 18.48 2.18
CA ILE A 121 -10.69 17.50 1.12
C ILE A 121 -10.62 16.07 1.71
N ALA A 122 -9.96 15.89 2.85
CA ALA A 122 -9.86 14.59 3.51
C ALA A 122 -11.24 14.06 3.96
N SER A 123 -12.13 14.95 4.42
CA SER A 123 -13.50 14.58 4.79
C SER A 123 -14.32 14.17 3.56
N GLU A 124 -14.16 14.86 2.44
CA GLU A 124 -14.80 14.51 1.17
C GLU A 124 -14.29 13.16 0.65
N VAL A 125 -12.97 12.95 0.66
CA VAL A 125 -12.34 11.65 0.34
C VAL A 125 -12.96 10.53 1.16
N LYS A 126 -13.12 10.73 2.47
CA LYS A 126 -13.73 9.73 3.36
C LYS A 126 -15.17 9.41 2.94
N VAL A 127 -16.02 10.43 2.79
CA VAL A 127 -17.43 10.27 2.43
C VAL A 127 -17.59 9.56 1.09
N VAL A 128 -16.84 9.99 0.06
CA VAL A 128 -16.93 9.40 -1.28
C VAL A 128 -16.37 7.98 -1.29
N SER A 129 -15.30 7.70 -0.54
CA SER A 129 -14.74 6.34 -0.42
C SER A 129 -15.68 5.38 0.30
N GLU A 130 -16.34 5.81 1.37
CA GLU A 130 -17.34 5.01 2.07
C GLU A 130 -18.53 4.69 1.14
N LYS A 131 -19.01 5.69 0.39
CA LYS A 131 -20.04 5.48 -0.63
C LYS A 131 -19.57 4.50 -1.70
N ALA A 132 -18.34 4.65 -2.22
CA ALA A 132 -17.78 3.75 -3.22
C ALA A 132 -17.74 2.29 -2.74
N SER A 133 -17.32 2.07 -1.49
CA SER A 133 -17.28 0.75 -0.86
C SER A 133 -18.68 0.14 -0.72
N LEU A 134 -19.66 0.92 -0.27
CA LEU A 134 -21.04 0.45 -0.14
C LEU A 134 -21.64 0.10 -1.52
N THR A 135 -21.48 0.98 -2.51
CA THR A 135 -21.92 0.76 -3.89
C THR A 135 -21.26 -0.49 -4.49
N LEU A 136 -19.97 -0.72 -4.22
CA LEU A 136 -19.27 -1.92 -4.66
C LEU A 136 -19.83 -3.19 -4.01
N SER A 137 -20.06 -3.15 -2.69
CA SER A 137 -20.64 -4.29 -1.94
C SER A 137 -22.06 -4.63 -2.39
N ALA A 138 -22.81 -3.65 -2.91
CA ALA A 138 -24.12 -3.84 -3.52
C ALA A 138 -24.06 -4.40 -4.96
N GLY A 139 -22.86 -4.61 -5.52
CA GLY A 139 -22.65 -5.15 -6.86
C GLY A 139 -22.67 -4.12 -7.99
N HIS A 140 -22.84 -2.83 -7.69
CA HIS A 140 -22.88 -1.76 -8.69
C HIS A 140 -21.47 -1.30 -9.10
N LYS A 141 -20.71 -2.21 -9.74
CA LYS A 141 -19.27 -2.04 -10.03
C LYS A 141 -18.95 -0.79 -10.87
N THR A 142 -19.76 -0.49 -11.89
CA THR A 142 -19.53 0.68 -12.75
C THR A 142 -19.66 1.99 -11.97
N GLU A 143 -20.69 2.13 -11.14
CA GLU A 143 -20.87 3.31 -10.29
C GLU A 143 -19.76 3.40 -9.23
N ALA A 144 -19.42 2.28 -8.60
CA ALA A 144 -18.30 2.23 -7.64
C ALA A 144 -16.97 2.67 -8.28
N SER A 145 -16.70 2.24 -9.51
CA SER A 145 -15.49 2.66 -10.25
C SER A 145 -15.46 4.18 -10.49
N ALA A 146 -16.61 4.79 -10.77
CA ALA A 146 -16.72 6.24 -10.95
C ALA A 146 -16.49 6.99 -9.62
N LEU A 147 -17.02 6.47 -8.52
CA LEU A 147 -16.79 7.00 -7.17
C LEU A 147 -15.32 6.91 -6.77
N TYR A 148 -14.66 5.77 -6.97
CA TYR A 148 -13.23 5.65 -6.69
C TYR A 148 -12.36 6.56 -7.58
N LYS A 149 -12.74 6.81 -8.84
CA LYS A 149 -12.08 7.83 -9.67
C LYS A 149 -12.24 9.26 -9.13
N MET A 150 -13.37 9.56 -8.48
CA MET A 150 -13.54 10.84 -7.78
C MET A 150 -12.64 10.91 -6.54
N VAL A 151 -12.54 9.83 -5.77
CA VAL A 151 -11.62 9.72 -4.63
C VAL A 151 -10.18 9.96 -5.09
N GLU A 152 -9.73 9.30 -6.15
CA GLU A 152 -8.40 9.49 -6.72
C GLU A 152 -8.13 10.97 -7.05
N LYS A 153 -9.04 11.64 -7.76
CA LYS A 153 -8.91 13.07 -8.11
C LYS A 153 -8.78 13.99 -6.91
N LEU A 154 -9.37 13.64 -5.77
CA LEU A 154 -9.21 14.37 -4.52
C LEU A 154 -7.88 14.03 -3.85
N GLN A 155 -7.52 12.75 -3.81
CA GLN A 155 -6.29 12.26 -3.19
C GLN A 155 -5.03 12.79 -3.86
N VAL A 156 -4.98 12.90 -5.19
CA VAL A 156 -3.81 13.47 -5.90
C VAL A 156 -3.55 14.95 -5.57
N LYS A 157 -4.53 15.67 -5.02
CA LYS A 157 -4.35 17.05 -4.52
C LYS A 157 -3.73 17.10 -3.14
N LEU A 158 -3.80 16.00 -2.39
CA LEU A 158 -3.38 15.90 -0.99
C LEU A 158 -2.09 15.12 -0.82
N TYR A 159 -1.94 14.03 -1.55
CA TYR A 159 -0.96 12.99 -1.25
C TYR A 159 0.08 12.86 -2.35
N HIS A 160 1.28 12.42 -1.94
CA HIS A 160 2.34 12.09 -2.86
C HIS A 160 1.98 10.84 -3.67
N GLN A 161 2.54 10.69 -4.88
CA GLN A 161 2.30 9.53 -5.75
C GLN A 161 2.61 8.17 -5.09
N PHE A 162 3.53 8.15 -4.12
CA PHE A 162 3.90 6.95 -3.35
C PHE A 162 3.11 6.78 -2.06
N SER A 163 2.09 7.61 -1.83
CA SER A 163 1.28 7.53 -0.64
C SER A 163 0.50 6.22 -0.58
N ILE A 164 0.46 5.63 0.62
CA ILE A 164 -0.34 4.43 0.86
C ILE A 164 -1.84 4.67 0.67
N ASN A 165 -2.31 5.90 0.88
CA ASN A 165 -3.71 6.25 0.74
C ASN A 165 -4.14 6.23 -0.73
N LEU A 166 -3.29 6.76 -1.61
CA LEU A 166 -3.52 6.78 -3.04
C LEU A 166 -3.38 5.37 -3.65
N MET A 167 -2.35 4.63 -3.21
CA MET A 167 -2.14 3.25 -3.63
C MET A 167 -3.32 2.33 -3.32
N ARG A 168 -3.92 2.41 -2.12
CA ARG A 168 -5.12 1.62 -1.77
C ARG A 168 -6.30 1.90 -2.70
N THR A 169 -6.50 3.17 -3.08
CA THR A 169 -7.54 3.54 -4.05
C THR A 169 -7.25 2.94 -5.43
N TRP A 170 -6.00 3.00 -5.89
CA TRP A 170 -5.59 2.38 -7.16
C TRP A 170 -5.78 0.86 -7.15
N GLU A 171 -5.52 0.18 -6.04
CA GLU A 171 -5.78 -1.26 -5.91
C GLU A 171 -7.26 -1.60 -5.95
N ASN A 172 -8.11 -0.78 -5.33
CA ASN A 172 -9.56 -0.94 -5.43
C ASN A 172 -10.03 -0.74 -6.88
N LEU A 173 -9.54 0.30 -7.56
CA LEU A 173 -9.86 0.54 -8.98
C LEU A 173 -9.38 -0.62 -9.85
N LEU A 174 -8.16 -1.12 -9.62
CA LEU A 174 -7.62 -2.29 -10.32
C LEU A 174 -8.55 -3.50 -10.17
N LYS A 175 -8.92 -3.87 -8.93
CA LYS A 175 -9.82 -5.00 -8.66
C LYS A 175 -11.17 -4.82 -9.38
N VAL A 176 -11.76 -3.63 -9.28
CA VAL A 176 -13.04 -3.32 -9.94
C VAL A 176 -12.94 -3.44 -11.46
N PHE A 177 -11.87 -2.94 -12.09
CA PHE A 177 -11.69 -3.05 -13.54
C PHE A 177 -11.39 -4.47 -14.00
N MET A 178 -10.66 -5.27 -13.21
CA MET A 178 -10.49 -6.71 -13.48
C MET A 178 -11.84 -7.43 -13.46
N GLU A 179 -12.69 -7.13 -12.48
CA GLU A 179 -14.03 -7.72 -12.38
C GLU A 179 -15.02 -7.26 -13.45
N LEU A 180 -14.77 -6.10 -14.05
CA LEU A 180 -15.51 -5.57 -15.20
C LEU A 180 -14.90 -6.03 -16.54
N GLU A 181 -13.81 -6.79 -16.51
CA GLU A 181 -13.02 -7.20 -17.68
C GLU A 181 -12.50 -6.02 -18.53
N ASP A 182 -12.38 -4.82 -17.94
CA ASP A 182 -11.75 -3.66 -18.56
C ASP A 182 -10.22 -3.75 -18.35
N TRP A 183 -9.60 -4.62 -19.13
CA TRP A 183 -8.16 -4.90 -19.06
C TRP A 183 -7.29 -3.67 -19.32
N LYS A 184 -7.79 -2.72 -20.12
CA LYS A 184 -7.06 -1.49 -20.43
C LYS A 184 -6.96 -0.60 -19.20
N GLN A 185 -8.08 -0.37 -18.52
CA GLN A 185 -8.09 0.41 -17.29
C GLN A 185 -7.35 -0.32 -16.17
N ALA A 186 -7.53 -1.64 -16.03
CA ALA A 186 -6.79 -2.45 -15.07
C ALA A 186 -5.27 -2.30 -15.26
N LEU A 187 -4.78 -2.41 -16.49
CA LEU A 187 -3.35 -2.24 -16.81
C LEU A 187 -2.82 -0.85 -16.44
N THR A 188 -3.61 0.20 -16.65
CA THR A 188 -3.24 1.57 -16.23
C THR A 188 -2.98 1.62 -14.72
N TYR A 189 -3.89 1.10 -13.90
CA TYR A 189 -3.70 1.11 -12.45
C TYR A 189 -2.58 0.18 -11.96
N CYS A 190 -2.39 -0.98 -12.60
CA CYS A 190 -1.22 -1.84 -12.34
C CYS A 190 0.10 -1.06 -12.53
N LYS A 191 0.21 -0.28 -13.60
CA LYS A 191 1.43 0.52 -13.87
C LYS A 191 1.65 1.64 -12.85
N LEU A 192 0.58 2.16 -12.24
CA LEU A 192 0.67 3.17 -11.19
C LEU A 192 1.08 2.59 -9.83
N THR A 193 0.64 1.36 -9.51
CA THR A 193 0.97 0.73 -8.24
C THR A 193 2.39 0.16 -8.19
N ILE A 194 2.91 -0.37 -9.31
CA ILE A 194 4.25 -0.99 -9.38
C ILE A 194 5.38 -0.10 -8.83
N PRO A 195 5.52 1.19 -9.23
CA PRO A 195 6.59 2.05 -8.72
C PRO A 195 6.56 2.21 -7.20
N THR A 196 5.37 2.30 -6.61
CA THR A 196 5.19 2.43 -5.16
C THR A 196 5.62 1.17 -4.41
N TYR A 197 5.42 -0.01 -5.00
CA TYR A 197 5.93 -1.27 -4.46
C TYR A 197 7.44 -1.41 -4.65
N GLN A 198 7.97 -1.02 -5.82
CA GLN A 198 9.40 -1.11 -6.12
C GLN A 198 10.24 -0.18 -5.26
N SER A 199 9.79 1.07 -5.03
CA SER A 199 10.50 2.01 -4.16
C SER A 199 10.66 1.45 -2.74
N LYS A 200 9.73 0.59 -2.30
CA LYS A 200 9.78 -0.08 -0.99
C LYS A 200 10.62 -1.34 -1.01
N LEU A 201 10.53 -2.14 -2.07
CA LEU A 201 11.35 -3.35 -2.23
C LEU A 201 12.85 -3.03 -2.28
N LEU A 202 13.24 -1.92 -2.91
CA LEU A 202 14.64 -1.45 -2.94
C LEU A 202 15.14 -0.95 -1.57
N SER A 203 14.24 -0.66 -0.63
CA SER A 203 14.61 -0.34 0.76
C SER A 203 14.78 -1.58 1.65
N LEU A 204 14.39 -2.76 1.15
CA LEU A 204 14.49 -4.06 1.84
C LEU A 204 15.75 -4.86 1.46
N SER A 205 16.50 -4.43 0.44
CA SER A 205 17.82 -4.95 0.03
C SER A 205 18.96 -4.12 0.60
#